data_AF-A0A8X7XH97-F1
#
_entry.id   AF-A0A8X7XH97-F1
#
_cell.length_a   1.000
_cell.length_b   1.000
_cell.length_c   1.000
_cell.angle_alpha   90.00
_cell.angle_beta   90.00
_cell.angle_gamma   90.00
#
_symmetry.space_group_name_H-M   'P 1'
#
loop_
_entity.id
_entity.type
_entity.pdbx_description
1 polymer ?
#
loop_
_entity_poly.entity_id
_entity_poly.type
_entity_poly.pdbx_seq_one_letter_code
_entity_poly.pdbx_strand_id
1 'polypeptide(L)'
;MQSLYLLIVAVALVASGTAEVMNDFSSCIKYFFGGKPPTGFEKTAFPVPEEPLPDSNAPQCLAAYQQSSPAYICQKIPNSNQYYFATLYDRGRRIPLYSAYLVEKNEPCGKRLGYFRLEPQLIHRELSAESQQIKDTKNMIKKYNKENGCNAKFPEYREIHKLNQSQAVDEDYTAADREGYDRCHLNPRQHQNQKEFCDSTFTFTNIVAMNKELNNNIWNKHEIEIKNMTDSQCNQMYVITGAVPNNNKKVNNRVYVPSHIWSAYCCVNNIGQPIKSGGVLVCNDNNAQKRTMAVNNLEEELGQLYNQEIKLIDGCQT
;
A
#
# COMPACT_ATOMS: atom_id res chain seq x y z
N MET A 1 -37.74 -5.53 48.32
CA MET A 1 -36.35 -5.75 47.87
C MET A 1 -36.33 -6.94 46.92
N GLN A 2 -36.36 -6.70 45.62
CA GLN A 2 -36.08 -7.71 44.60
C GLN A 2 -35.32 -7.00 43.48
N SER A 3 -34.02 -7.28 43.41
CA SER A 3 -33.12 -6.76 42.38
C SER A 3 -33.33 -7.54 41.10
N LEU A 4 -33.65 -6.82 40.02
CA LEU A 4 -33.72 -7.34 38.66
C LEU A 4 -32.32 -7.27 38.05
N TYR A 5 -31.67 -8.43 37.85
CA TYR A 5 -30.42 -8.50 37.08
C TYR A 5 -30.77 -8.46 35.58
N LEU A 6 -30.41 -7.36 34.90
CA LEU A 6 -30.35 -7.34 33.44
C LEU A 6 -29.14 -8.16 32.98
N LEU A 7 -29.39 -9.31 32.36
CA LEU A 7 -28.40 -10.00 31.54
C LEU A 7 -28.22 -9.19 30.24
N ILE A 8 -27.12 -8.45 30.14
CA ILE A 8 -26.66 -7.90 28.87
C ILE A 8 -26.03 -9.06 28.09
N VAL A 9 -26.79 -9.62 27.16
CA VAL A 9 -26.25 -10.57 26.17
C VAL A 9 -25.43 -9.75 25.17
N ALA A 10 -24.12 -9.69 25.38
CA ALA A 10 -23.19 -9.21 24.37
C ALA A 10 -23.16 -10.24 23.23
N VAL A 11 -23.87 -9.95 22.14
CA VAL A 11 -23.73 -10.69 20.89
C VAL A 11 -22.38 -10.30 20.29
N ALA A 12 -21.33 -11.02 20.68
CA ALA A 12 -20.08 -11.02 19.95
C ALA A 12 -20.32 -11.73 18.61
N LEU A 13 -20.56 -10.96 17.57
CA LEU A 13 -20.44 -11.43 16.19
C LEU A 13 -18.96 -11.75 15.96
N VAL A 14 -18.59 -13.00 16.24
CA VAL A 14 -17.33 -13.58 15.75
C VAL A 14 -17.53 -13.81 14.26
N ALA A 15 -17.19 -12.80 13.45
CA ALA A 15 -16.95 -12.98 12.03
C ALA A 15 -15.58 -13.66 11.88
N SER A 16 -15.60 -14.99 11.93
CA SER A 16 -14.48 -15.83 11.51
C SER A 16 -14.36 -15.75 9.98
N GLY A 17 -13.57 -14.78 9.52
CA GLY A 17 -13.21 -14.58 8.12
C GLY A 17 -12.07 -13.59 8.03
N THR A 18 -10.96 -14.01 7.43
CA THR A 18 -9.68 -13.31 7.34
C THR A 18 -9.80 -11.91 6.70
N ALA A 19 -9.89 -10.85 7.51
CA ALA A 19 -9.74 -9.48 7.05
C ALA A 19 -8.28 -9.01 7.24
N GLU A 20 -7.54 -8.84 6.15
CA GLU A 20 -6.13 -8.41 6.06
C GLU A 20 -5.94 -6.93 5.64
N VAL A 21 -7.01 -6.20 5.29
CA VAL A 21 -7.06 -4.78 5.63
C VAL A 21 -7.22 -4.70 7.15
N MET A 22 -6.07 -4.56 7.80
CA MET A 22 -5.92 -4.69 9.24
C MET A 22 -6.25 -3.37 9.94
N ASN A 23 -6.37 -3.43 11.27
CA ASN A 23 -6.40 -2.23 12.09
C ASN A 23 -4.99 -1.62 12.26
N ASP A 24 -3.93 -2.42 12.06
CA ASP A 24 -2.51 -2.04 12.18
C ASP A 24 -1.60 -3.04 11.41
N PHE A 25 -0.28 -2.93 11.54
CA PHE A 25 0.69 -3.82 10.87
C PHE A 25 1.07 -5.09 11.65
N SER A 26 0.34 -5.49 12.70
CA SER A 26 0.75 -6.60 13.58
C SER A 26 1.06 -7.90 12.82
N SER A 27 0.27 -8.23 11.80
CA SER A 27 0.43 -9.45 10.98
C SER A 27 1.68 -9.44 10.09
N CYS A 28 2.21 -8.25 9.75
CA CYS A 28 3.36 -8.08 8.88
C CYS A 28 4.47 -7.24 9.54
N ILE A 29 4.51 -7.24 10.87
CA ILE A 29 5.42 -6.40 11.67
C ILE A 29 6.90 -6.69 11.41
N LYS A 30 7.21 -7.92 10.96
CA LYS A 30 8.57 -8.38 10.60
C LYS A 30 9.24 -7.58 9.47
N TYR A 31 8.47 -6.82 8.68
CA TYR A 31 8.99 -5.99 7.59
C TYR A 31 9.50 -4.63 8.05
N PHE A 32 9.32 -4.32 9.32
CA PHE A 32 9.80 -3.08 9.93
C PHE A 32 10.99 -3.39 10.83
N PHE A 33 12.06 -2.61 10.71
CA PHE A 33 13.22 -2.75 11.58
C PHE A 33 12.79 -2.59 13.05
N GLY A 34 13.25 -3.50 13.91
CA GLY A 34 12.86 -3.52 15.32
C GLY A 34 11.37 -3.74 15.58
N GLY A 35 10.58 -4.13 14.56
CA GLY A 35 9.13 -4.25 14.65
C GLY A 35 8.42 -2.91 14.87
N LYS A 36 9.00 -1.80 14.39
CA LYS A 36 8.46 -0.44 14.57
C LYS A 36 8.07 0.17 13.22
N PRO A 37 6.77 0.26 12.90
CA PRO A 37 6.31 0.96 11.71
C PRO A 37 6.64 2.46 11.76
N PRO A 38 6.74 3.12 10.59
CA PRO A 38 6.81 4.57 10.52
C PRO A 38 5.64 5.23 11.26
N THR A 39 5.89 6.40 11.84
CA THR A 39 4.86 7.19 12.54
C THR A 39 4.73 8.56 11.90
N GLY A 40 3.58 9.18 12.11
CA GLY A 40 3.28 10.51 11.57
C GLY A 40 2.66 10.45 10.18
N PHE A 41 2.08 9.34 9.75
CA PHE A 41 1.37 9.23 8.47
C PHE A 41 -0.15 9.13 8.62
N GLU A 42 -0.64 8.92 9.85
CA GLU A 42 -2.03 8.61 10.17
C GLU A 42 -2.98 9.77 9.84
N LYS A 43 -2.50 11.01 9.99
CA LYS A 43 -3.25 12.23 9.68
C LYS A 43 -3.05 12.75 8.26
N THR A 44 -2.18 12.10 7.48
CA THR A 44 -1.87 12.51 6.10
C THR A 44 -2.96 12.14 5.12
N ALA A 45 -3.57 10.97 5.33
CA ALA A 45 -4.44 10.37 4.33
C ALA A 45 -5.73 11.17 4.17
N PHE A 46 -6.20 11.30 2.92
CA PHE A 46 -7.53 11.86 2.70
C PHE A 46 -8.60 10.87 3.16
N PRO A 47 -9.76 11.36 3.66
CA PRO A 47 -10.86 10.48 4.02
C PRO A 47 -11.27 9.64 2.81
N VAL A 48 -11.94 8.51 3.09
CA VAL A 48 -12.56 7.71 2.04
C VAL A 48 -13.47 8.62 1.20
N PRO A 49 -13.40 8.56 -0.14
CA PRO A 49 -14.26 9.38 -0.99
C PRO A 49 -15.72 9.19 -0.63
N GLU A 50 -16.45 10.29 -0.44
CA GLU A 50 -17.88 10.21 -0.11
C GLU A 50 -18.65 9.58 -1.27
N GLU A 51 -19.53 8.64 -0.93
CA GLU A 51 -20.45 7.98 -1.86
C GLU A 51 -21.90 8.33 -1.45
N PRO A 52 -22.74 8.75 -2.40
CA PRO A 52 -24.16 8.96 -2.10
C PRO A 52 -24.80 7.64 -1.68
N LEU A 53 -25.66 7.65 -0.66
CA LEU A 53 -26.40 6.47 -0.23
C LEU A 53 -27.77 6.42 -0.94
N PRO A 54 -27.94 5.59 -1.99
CA PRO A 54 -29.16 5.62 -2.80
C PRO A 54 -30.35 4.91 -2.12
N ASP A 55 -30.08 4.00 -1.19
CA ASP A 55 -31.07 3.34 -0.34
C ASP A 55 -30.60 3.44 1.11
N SER A 56 -31.34 4.19 1.93
CA SER A 56 -31.01 4.42 3.34
C SER A 56 -30.93 3.14 4.17
N ASN A 57 -31.53 2.04 3.70
CA ASN A 57 -31.55 0.76 4.40
C ASN A 57 -30.42 -0.19 3.98
N ALA A 58 -29.58 0.19 3.01
CA ALA A 58 -28.51 -0.67 2.50
C ALA A 58 -27.12 0.02 2.45
N PRO A 59 -26.65 0.65 3.55
CA PRO A 59 -25.33 1.29 3.55
C PRO A 59 -24.17 0.31 3.39
N GLN A 60 -24.33 -0.97 3.79
CA GLN A 60 -23.39 -2.06 3.54
C GLN A 60 -23.12 -2.30 2.05
N CYS A 61 -24.02 -1.83 1.18
CA CYS A 61 -23.87 -1.96 -0.26
C CYS A 61 -22.99 -0.89 -0.90
N LEU A 62 -22.47 0.11 -0.17
CA LEU A 62 -21.48 1.05 -0.70
C LEU A 62 -20.08 0.45 -0.79
N ALA A 63 -19.16 1.08 -1.52
CA ALA A 63 -17.76 0.73 -1.42
C ALA A 63 -17.18 1.26 -0.11
N ALA A 64 -16.12 0.63 0.37
CA ALA A 64 -15.41 1.02 1.59
C ALA A 64 -16.32 1.24 2.82
N TYR A 65 -17.47 0.54 2.89
CA TYR A 65 -18.42 0.69 3.98
C TYR A 65 -17.74 0.45 5.33
N GLN A 66 -17.91 1.40 6.26
CA GLN A 66 -17.27 1.42 7.59
C GLN A 66 -15.74 1.29 7.57
N GLN A 67 -15.09 1.71 6.48
CA GLN A 67 -13.63 1.70 6.40
C GLN A 67 -13.10 3.13 6.52
N SER A 68 -11.96 3.24 7.21
CA SER A 68 -11.22 4.49 7.39
C SER A 68 -10.06 4.57 6.40
N SER A 69 -9.53 5.79 6.26
CA SER A 69 -8.27 6.07 5.56
C SER A 69 -7.27 6.62 6.58
N PRO A 70 -5.99 6.21 6.55
CA PRO A 70 -5.39 5.22 5.63
C PRO A 70 -5.83 3.77 5.93
N ALA A 71 -5.59 2.87 4.98
CA ALA A 71 -5.71 1.43 5.15
C ALA A 71 -4.35 0.79 5.46
N TYR A 72 -4.30 -0.05 6.48
CA TYR A 72 -3.15 -0.89 6.79
C TYR A 72 -3.27 -2.19 6.02
N ILE A 73 -2.34 -2.48 5.13
CA ILE A 73 -2.38 -3.65 4.26
C ILE A 73 -1.14 -4.50 4.54
N CYS A 74 -1.36 -5.75 4.90
CA CYS A 74 -0.31 -6.77 4.91
C CYS A 74 -0.49 -7.63 3.66
N GLN A 75 0.34 -7.44 2.63
CA GLN A 75 0.11 -8.08 1.34
C GLN A 75 0.43 -9.56 1.37
N LYS A 76 -0.51 -10.31 0.79
CA LYS A 76 -0.49 -11.76 0.67
C LYS A 76 -0.87 -12.18 -0.74
N ILE A 77 -0.37 -13.34 -1.16
CA ILE A 77 -0.78 -13.96 -2.42
C ILE A 77 -1.89 -14.99 -2.18
N PRO A 78 -2.71 -15.27 -3.21
CA PRO A 78 -3.68 -16.34 -3.15
C PRO A 78 -3.11 -17.69 -2.71
N ASN A 79 -3.80 -18.37 -1.82
CA ASN A 79 -3.49 -19.71 -1.30
C ASN A 79 -2.16 -19.82 -0.51
N SER A 80 -1.59 -18.71 -0.07
CA SER A 80 -0.48 -18.71 0.89
C SER A 80 -0.99 -18.35 2.29
N ASN A 81 -0.24 -18.62 3.36
CA ASN A 81 -0.49 -18.03 4.69
C ASN A 81 0.60 -17.00 5.07
N GLN A 82 1.44 -16.64 4.09
CA GLN A 82 2.60 -15.78 4.29
C GLN A 82 2.32 -14.37 3.76
N TYR A 83 2.61 -13.39 4.62
CA TYR A 83 2.74 -11.99 4.22
C TYR A 83 4.12 -11.74 3.63
N TYR A 84 4.18 -10.85 2.63
CA TYR A 84 5.39 -10.57 1.84
C TYR A 84 5.93 -9.15 1.99
N PHE A 85 5.05 -8.19 2.28
CA PHE A 85 5.40 -6.82 2.61
C PHE A 85 4.20 -6.13 3.27
N ALA A 86 4.39 -4.89 3.70
CA ALA A 86 3.36 -4.06 4.28
C ALA A 86 3.19 -2.77 3.47
N THR A 87 1.97 -2.25 3.39
CA THR A 87 1.69 -0.93 2.79
C THR A 87 0.70 -0.14 3.62
N LEU A 88 0.98 1.14 3.82
CA LEU A 88 0.00 2.11 4.30
C LEU A 88 -0.61 2.81 3.08
N TYR A 89 -1.91 2.62 2.87
CA TYR A 89 -2.60 3.07 1.65
C TYR A 89 -3.56 4.23 1.92
N ASP A 90 -3.41 5.33 1.19
CA ASP A 90 -4.35 6.44 1.23
C ASP A 90 -5.54 6.14 0.31
N ARG A 91 -6.69 5.82 0.91
CA ARG A 91 -7.91 5.50 0.16
C ARG A 91 -8.47 6.72 -0.58
N GLY A 92 -8.39 7.90 0.02
CA GLY A 92 -8.91 9.14 -0.55
C GLY A 92 -8.14 9.56 -1.80
N ARG A 93 -6.82 9.32 -1.80
CA ARG A 93 -5.95 9.62 -2.94
C ARG A 93 -5.68 8.45 -3.87
N ARG A 94 -6.05 7.23 -3.45
CA ARG A 94 -5.85 5.96 -4.16
C ARG A 94 -4.39 5.66 -4.49
N ILE A 95 -3.48 6.02 -3.58
CA ILE A 95 -2.04 5.75 -3.69
C ILE A 95 -1.50 5.24 -2.35
N PRO A 96 -0.44 4.42 -2.35
CA PRO A 96 0.32 4.16 -1.13
C PRO A 96 1.00 5.43 -0.60
N LEU A 97 0.97 5.59 0.71
CA LEU A 97 1.85 6.53 1.42
C LEU A 97 3.26 5.93 1.53
N TYR A 98 3.36 4.64 1.88
CA TYR A 98 4.59 3.87 1.83
C TYR A 98 4.35 2.37 1.75
N SER A 99 5.37 1.63 1.30
CA SER A 99 5.51 0.19 1.43
C SER A 99 6.79 -0.17 2.18
N ALA A 100 6.72 -1.11 3.12
CA ALA A 100 7.85 -1.62 3.90
C ALA A 100 8.09 -3.10 3.60
N TYR A 101 9.35 -3.48 3.35
CA TYR A 101 9.72 -4.80 2.86
C TYR A 101 11.18 -5.14 3.17
N LEU A 102 11.52 -6.42 2.96
CA LEU A 102 12.90 -6.90 2.98
C LEU A 102 13.44 -7.02 1.56
N VAL A 103 14.71 -6.69 1.38
CA VAL A 103 15.43 -6.98 0.13
C VAL A 103 15.96 -8.39 0.19
N GLU A 104 15.48 -9.21 -0.72
CA GLU A 104 15.87 -10.61 -0.82
C GLU A 104 17.25 -10.76 -1.49
N LYS A 105 18.03 -11.72 -1.00
CA LYS A 105 19.33 -12.08 -1.58
C LYS A 105 19.16 -13.05 -2.75
N ASN A 106 20.20 -13.15 -3.57
CA ASN A 106 20.31 -14.09 -4.71
C ASN A 106 19.49 -13.70 -5.95
N GLU A 107 19.45 -14.64 -6.91
CA GLU A 107 18.98 -14.48 -8.28
C GLU A 107 17.58 -13.85 -8.39
N PRO A 108 17.35 -13.03 -9.44
CA PRO A 108 16.14 -12.25 -9.59
C PRO A 108 14.94 -13.14 -9.92
N CYS A 109 13.76 -12.62 -9.60
CA CYS A 109 12.48 -13.12 -10.07
C CYS A 109 12.48 -13.54 -11.55
N GLY A 110 11.89 -14.71 -11.85
CA GLY A 110 11.77 -15.29 -13.20
C GLY A 110 10.94 -14.49 -14.22
N LYS A 111 9.88 -15.05 -14.82
CA LYS A 111 9.04 -14.29 -15.77
C LYS A 111 8.26 -13.18 -15.04
N ARG A 112 8.17 -12.00 -15.65
CA ARG A 112 7.38 -10.87 -15.13
C ARG A 112 5.89 -11.14 -15.29
N LEU A 113 5.10 -10.78 -14.27
CA LEU A 113 3.63 -10.82 -14.35
C LEU A 113 3.12 -9.75 -15.32
N GLY A 114 2.15 -10.11 -16.17
CA GLY A 114 1.61 -9.23 -17.20
C GLY A 114 0.36 -8.44 -16.78
N TYR A 115 -0.06 -8.55 -15.53
CA TYR A 115 -1.28 -7.93 -15.01
C TYR A 115 -1.07 -7.49 -13.56
N PHE A 116 -1.92 -6.55 -13.12
CA PHE A 116 -1.96 -6.09 -11.73
C PHE A 116 -3.20 -6.66 -11.04
N ARG A 117 -3.07 -6.86 -9.73
CA ARG A 117 -4.12 -7.37 -8.86
C ARG A 117 -4.70 -6.24 -7.99
N LEU A 118 -5.90 -6.50 -7.51
CA LEU A 118 -6.69 -5.62 -6.67
C LEU A 118 -6.80 -6.24 -5.28
N GLU A 119 -6.93 -5.40 -4.26
CA GLU A 119 -7.21 -5.83 -2.89
C GLU A 119 -8.73 -5.82 -2.68
N PRO A 120 -9.43 -6.98 -2.64
CA PRO A 120 -10.89 -6.98 -2.53
C PRO A 120 -11.37 -6.34 -1.23
N GLN A 121 -10.56 -6.39 -0.17
CA GLN A 121 -10.91 -5.79 1.12
C GLN A 121 -10.81 -4.28 1.19
N LEU A 122 -10.23 -3.62 0.18
CA LEU A 122 -10.42 -2.18 0.05
C LEU A 122 -11.86 -1.84 -0.37
N ILE A 123 -12.57 -2.78 -0.99
CA ILE A 123 -13.97 -2.60 -1.41
C ILE A 123 -14.90 -2.91 -0.23
N HIS A 124 -14.74 -4.07 0.41
CA HIS A 124 -15.54 -4.46 1.57
C HIS A 124 -14.76 -5.46 2.44
N ARG A 125 -14.77 -5.28 3.77
CA ARG A 125 -13.97 -6.11 4.70
C ARG A 125 -14.29 -7.61 4.62
N GLU A 126 -15.52 -7.97 4.25
CA GLU A 126 -15.96 -9.38 4.12
C GLU A 126 -15.50 -10.06 2.82
N LEU A 127 -14.91 -9.32 1.88
CA LEU A 127 -14.33 -9.93 0.67
C LEU A 127 -12.99 -10.60 1.01
N SER A 128 -12.44 -11.40 0.08
CA SER A 128 -11.17 -12.10 0.31
C SER A 128 -10.03 -11.13 0.61
N ALA A 129 -9.19 -11.53 1.57
CA ALA A 129 -7.93 -10.87 1.86
C ALA A 129 -6.88 -11.05 0.76
N GLU A 130 -7.03 -12.09 -0.05
CA GLU A 130 -6.07 -12.38 -1.10
C GLU A 130 -6.24 -11.42 -2.27
N SER A 131 -5.14 -10.83 -2.75
CA SER A 131 -5.17 -9.99 -3.94
C SER A 131 -5.57 -10.78 -5.19
N GLN A 132 -6.56 -10.28 -5.94
CA GLN A 132 -7.20 -10.98 -7.07
C GLN A 132 -7.09 -10.20 -8.38
N GLN A 133 -7.28 -10.88 -9.50
CA GLN A 133 -7.47 -10.20 -10.79
C GLN A 133 -8.83 -9.48 -10.84
N ILE A 134 -8.97 -8.52 -11.75
CA ILE A 134 -10.20 -7.72 -11.91
C ILE A 134 -11.44 -8.58 -12.17
N LYS A 135 -11.31 -9.67 -12.95
CA LYS A 135 -12.43 -10.58 -13.25
C LYS A 135 -12.92 -11.26 -11.98
N ASP A 136 -12.00 -11.81 -11.19
CA ASP A 136 -12.34 -12.55 -9.98
C ASP A 136 -12.86 -11.61 -8.89
N THR A 137 -12.25 -10.43 -8.76
CA THR A 137 -12.73 -9.38 -7.86
C THR A 137 -14.17 -8.96 -8.20
N LYS A 138 -14.50 -8.76 -9.49
CA LYS A 138 -15.88 -8.47 -9.93
C LYS A 138 -16.84 -9.60 -9.60
N ASN A 139 -16.43 -10.86 -9.78
CA ASN A 139 -17.26 -12.01 -9.44
C ASN A 139 -17.54 -12.08 -7.93
N MET A 140 -16.55 -11.75 -7.09
CA MET A 140 -16.73 -11.69 -5.64
C MET A 140 -17.69 -10.57 -5.23
N ILE A 141 -17.58 -9.38 -5.83
CA ILE A 141 -18.52 -8.28 -5.58
C ILE A 141 -19.94 -8.67 -5.99
N LYS A 142 -20.11 -9.32 -7.16
CA LYS A 142 -21.42 -9.85 -7.61
C LYS A 142 -22.03 -10.80 -6.60
N LYS A 143 -21.22 -11.73 -6.09
CA LYS A 143 -21.65 -12.70 -5.09
C LYS A 143 -22.08 -11.98 -3.81
N TYR A 144 -21.23 -11.11 -3.28
CA TYR A 144 -21.52 -10.30 -2.09
C TYR A 144 -22.81 -9.48 -2.26
N ASN A 145 -22.97 -8.80 -3.39
CA ASN A 145 -24.15 -8.00 -3.69
C ASN A 145 -25.43 -8.84 -3.71
N LYS A 146 -25.38 -10.03 -4.32
CA LYS A 146 -26.52 -10.96 -4.36
C LYS A 146 -26.90 -11.44 -2.97
N GLU A 147 -25.91 -11.78 -2.15
CA GLU A 147 -26.10 -12.28 -0.78
C GLU A 147 -26.64 -11.20 0.17
N ASN A 148 -26.31 -9.92 -0.08
CA ASN A 148 -26.70 -8.79 0.76
C ASN A 148 -27.82 -7.92 0.18
N GLY A 149 -28.47 -8.35 -0.91
CA GLY A 149 -29.58 -7.61 -1.52
C GLY A 149 -29.19 -6.29 -2.19
N CYS A 150 -27.92 -6.09 -2.52
CA CYS A 150 -27.42 -4.88 -3.16
C CYS A 150 -27.85 -4.82 -4.63
N ASN A 151 -28.89 -4.04 -4.90
CA ASN A 151 -29.51 -3.97 -6.22
C ASN A 151 -28.69 -3.15 -7.22
N ALA A 152 -28.19 -3.79 -8.27
CA ALA A 152 -27.39 -3.17 -9.34
C ALA A 152 -28.13 -2.09 -10.17
N LYS A 153 -29.44 -1.89 -9.95
CA LYS A 153 -30.15 -0.70 -10.48
C LYS A 153 -29.48 0.59 -10.00
N PHE A 154 -28.97 0.59 -8.78
CA PHE A 154 -28.20 1.70 -8.21
C PHE A 154 -26.74 1.64 -8.70
N PRO A 155 -26.23 2.68 -9.38
CA PRO A 155 -24.86 2.70 -9.90
C PRO A 155 -23.79 2.42 -8.84
N GLU A 156 -24.00 2.90 -7.62
CA GLU A 156 -23.09 2.79 -6.47
C GLU A 156 -22.84 1.33 -6.08
N TYR A 157 -23.84 0.48 -6.30
CA TYR A 157 -23.76 -0.93 -5.94
C TYR A 157 -23.11 -1.77 -7.04
N ARG A 158 -22.88 -1.20 -8.24
CA ARG A 158 -22.24 -1.92 -9.36
C ARG A 158 -20.77 -2.17 -9.08
N GLU A 159 -20.26 -3.27 -9.62
CA GLU A 159 -18.89 -3.75 -9.39
C GLU A 159 -17.84 -2.74 -9.82
N ILE A 160 -18.04 -2.12 -10.99
CA ILE A 160 -17.14 -1.09 -11.52
C ILE A 160 -17.12 0.15 -10.61
N HIS A 161 -18.27 0.57 -10.09
CA HIS A 161 -18.33 1.71 -9.18
C HIS A 161 -17.55 1.41 -7.91
N LYS A 162 -17.86 0.29 -7.26
CA LYS A 162 -17.17 -0.18 -6.05
C LYS A 162 -15.64 -0.30 -6.21
N LEU A 163 -15.20 -0.87 -7.33
CA LEU A 163 -13.78 -0.93 -7.68
C LEU A 163 -13.18 0.47 -7.79
N ASN A 164 -13.83 1.33 -8.57
CA ASN A 164 -13.32 2.66 -8.84
C ASN A 164 -13.32 3.57 -7.60
N GLN A 165 -14.24 3.35 -6.67
CA GLN A 165 -14.27 4.11 -5.43
C GLN A 165 -13.16 3.70 -4.49
N SER A 166 -12.94 2.40 -4.33
CA SER A 166 -12.07 1.84 -3.29
C SER A 166 -10.57 1.94 -3.55
N GLN A 167 -10.12 1.87 -4.81
CA GLN A 167 -8.70 1.78 -5.15
C GLN A 167 -8.42 2.22 -6.59
N ALA A 168 -7.14 2.31 -6.95
CA ALA A 168 -6.70 2.53 -8.33
C ALA A 168 -6.90 1.26 -9.18
N VAL A 169 -7.16 1.45 -10.47
CA VAL A 169 -7.36 0.37 -11.46
C VAL A 169 -6.51 0.59 -12.71
N ASP A 170 -6.49 -0.39 -13.62
CA ASP A 170 -5.72 -0.35 -14.86
C ASP A 170 -5.98 0.90 -15.71
N GLU A 171 -7.24 1.34 -15.77
CA GLU A 171 -7.65 2.51 -16.55
C GLU A 171 -6.99 3.80 -16.05
N ASP A 172 -6.81 3.95 -14.72
CA ASP A 172 -6.18 5.13 -14.13
C ASP A 172 -4.72 5.27 -14.60
N TYR A 173 -4.00 4.16 -14.61
CA TYR A 173 -2.61 4.12 -15.04
C TYR A 173 -2.42 4.07 -16.56
N THR A 174 -3.44 3.63 -17.31
CA THR A 174 -3.46 3.76 -18.76
C THR A 174 -3.60 5.24 -19.17
N ALA A 175 -4.36 6.03 -18.40
CA ALA A 175 -4.37 7.49 -18.57
C ALA A 175 -3.02 8.11 -18.17
N ALA A 176 -2.45 7.69 -17.03
CA ALA A 176 -1.16 8.15 -16.55
C ALA A 176 -0.03 7.97 -17.57
N ASP A 177 0.01 6.83 -18.27
CA ASP A 177 0.99 6.53 -19.32
C ASP A 177 1.01 7.58 -20.44
N ARG A 178 -0.18 8.03 -20.85
CA ARG A 178 -0.37 9.08 -21.87
C ARG A 178 0.07 10.45 -21.39
N GLU A 179 0.11 10.65 -20.07
CA GLU A 179 0.56 11.88 -19.41
C GLU A 179 2.05 11.83 -19.00
N GLY A 180 2.79 10.79 -19.40
CA GLY A 180 4.23 10.67 -19.15
C GLY A 180 4.60 9.98 -17.82
N TYR A 181 3.66 9.23 -17.22
CA TYR A 181 3.88 8.51 -15.96
C TYR A 181 3.83 7.00 -16.13
N ASP A 182 4.77 6.30 -15.53
CA ASP A 182 4.78 4.85 -15.41
C ASP A 182 4.05 4.36 -14.15
N ARG A 183 3.66 3.08 -14.18
CA ARG A 183 3.30 2.29 -13.00
C ARG A 183 4.57 1.92 -12.24
N CYS A 184 4.97 2.73 -11.27
CA CYS A 184 6.15 2.43 -10.46
C CYS A 184 5.79 1.70 -9.17
N HIS A 185 6.60 0.72 -8.80
CA HIS A 185 6.43 -0.07 -7.58
C HIS A 185 7.17 0.59 -6.41
N LEU A 186 6.55 0.68 -5.24
CA LEU A 186 7.27 1.11 -4.02
C LEU A 186 8.09 -0.04 -3.42
N ASN A 187 7.52 -1.25 -3.36
CA ASN A 187 8.27 -2.49 -3.21
C ASN A 187 8.58 -3.07 -4.61
N PRO A 188 9.79 -2.90 -5.14
CA PRO A 188 10.11 -3.27 -6.49
C PRO A 188 10.36 -4.77 -6.62
N ARG A 189 9.89 -5.33 -7.74
CA ARG A 189 10.10 -6.73 -8.09
C ARG A 189 11.58 -7.14 -8.04
N GLN A 190 12.50 -6.26 -8.42
CA GLN A 190 13.94 -6.57 -8.44
C GLN A 190 14.56 -6.78 -7.05
N HIS A 191 13.87 -6.41 -5.98
CA HIS A 191 14.29 -6.70 -4.61
C HIS A 191 13.73 -8.03 -4.08
N GLN A 192 13.06 -8.82 -4.92
CA GLN A 192 12.42 -10.09 -4.56
C GLN A 192 13.08 -11.27 -5.30
N ASN A 193 13.04 -12.49 -4.74
CA ASN A 193 13.71 -13.68 -5.31
C ASN A 193 12.76 -14.89 -5.51
N GLN A 194 11.62 -14.94 -4.81
CA GLN A 194 10.64 -16.01 -4.90
C GLN A 194 9.46 -15.57 -5.77
N LYS A 195 9.01 -16.43 -6.68
CA LYS A 195 7.97 -16.09 -7.67
C LYS A 195 6.73 -15.48 -6.99
N GLU A 196 6.34 -16.03 -5.85
CA GLU A 196 5.24 -15.60 -5.00
C GLU A 196 5.44 -14.16 -4.49
N PHE A 197 6.63 -13.84 -4.00
CA PHE A 197 7.00 -12.49 -3.55
C PHE A 197 7.02 -11.52 -4.73
N CYS A 198 7.61 -11.93 -5.85
CA CYS A 198 7.66 -11.15 -7.07
C CYS A 198 6.26 -10.77 -7.56
N ASP A 199 5.36 -11.76 -7.63
CA ASP A 199 3.98 -11.56 -8.06
C ASP A 199 3.20 -10.71 -7.05
N SER A 200 3.53 -10.79 -5.75
CA SER A 200 2.93 -9.93 -4.70
C SER A 200 3.16 -8.44 -4.93
N THR A 201 4.25 -8.06 -5.61
CA THR A 201 4.53 -6.64 -5.90
C THR A 201 3.56 -6.01 -6.91
N PHE A 202 2.85 -6.83 -7.70
CA PHE A 202 1.91 -6.40 -8.74
C PHE A 202 0.50 -6.17 -8.20
N THR A 203 0.35 -5.31 -7.20
CA THR A 203 -0.95 -4.83 -6.70
C THR A 203 -1.02 -3.32 -6.83
N PHE A 204 -2.17 -2.75 -7.20
CA PHE A 204 -2.29 -1.29 -7.33
C PHE A 204 -2.04 -0.52 -6.04
N THR A 205 -2.16 -1.19 -4.89
CA THR A 205 -1.83 -0.63 -3.58
C THR A 205 -0.34 -0.42 -3.40
N ASN A 206 0.51 -1.09 -4.18
CA ASN A 206 1.97 -0.90 -4.19
C ASN A 206 2.45 0.04 -5.32
N ILE A 207 1.53 0.68 -6.06
CA ILE A 207 1.87 1.46 -7.27
C ILE A 207 1.58 2.94 -7.09
N VAL A 208 2.48 3.77 -7.65
CA VAL A 208 2.30 5.21 -7.84
C VAL A 208 2.54 5.61 -9.29
N ALA A 209 1.96 6.73 -9.70
CA ALA A 209 2.26 7.37 -10.99
C ALA A 209 3.61 8.11 -10.89
N MET A 210 4.68 7.49 -11.37
CA MET A 210 6.03 8.07 -11.34
C MET A 210 6.43 8.54 -12.74
N ASN A 211 7.07 9.69 -12.85
CA ASN A 211 7.58 10.20 -14.12
C ASN A 211 8.44 9.14 -14.82
N LYS A 212 8.25 8.95 -16.14
CA LYS A 212 8.92 7.91 -16.93
C LYS A 212 10.44 7.98 -16.87
N GLU A 213 11.01 9.18 -16.97
CA GLU A 213 12.46 9.37 -16.95
C GLU A 213 13.03 9.04 -15.55
N LEU A 214 12.35 9.51 -14.50
CA LEU A 214 12.69 9.17 -13.12
C LEU A 214 12.64 7.65 -12.89
N ASN A 215 11.53 7.00 -13.25
CA ASN A 215 11.32 5.57 -13.02
C ASN A 215 12.37 4.70 -13.72
N ASN A 216 12.59 4.92 -15.02
CA ASN A 216 13.45 4.04 -15.82
C ASN A 216 14.95 4.29 -15.60
N ASN A 217 15.33 5.50 -15.15
CA ASN A 217 16.73 5.88 -15.01
C ASN A 217 17.14 6.10 -13.55
N ILE A 218 16.72 7.20 -12.92
CA ILE A 218 17.23 7.61 -11.60
C ILE A 218 16.79 6.62 -10.50
N TRP A 219 15.51 6.26 -10.50
CA TRP A 219 14.92 5.38 -9.48
C TRP A 219 15.37 3.93 -9.68
N ASN A 220 15.35 3.42 -10.90
CA ASN A 220 15.88 2.09 -11.22
C ASN A 220 17.35 1.92 -10.80
N LYS A 221 18.21 2.93 -11.02
CA LYS A 221 19.61 2.91 -10.54
C LYS A 221 19.68 2.84 -9.01
N HIS A 222 18.81 3.56 -8.31
CA HIS A 222 18.74 3.49 -6.85
C HIS A 222 18.34 2.10 -6.35
N GLU A 223 17.34 1.47 -6.97
CA GLU A 223 16.93 0.10 -6.64
C GLU A 223 18.09 -0.89 -6.85
N ILE A 224 18.80 -0.81 -7.98
CA ILE A 224 20.00 -1.62 -8.23
C ILE A 224 21.08 -1.42 -7.15
N GLU A 225 21.34 -0.18 -6.75
CA GLU A 225 22.32 0.12 -5.67
C GLU A 225 21.93 -0.53 -4.34
N ILE A 226 20.65 -0.49 -3.97
CA ILE A 226 20.14 -1.12 -2.73
C ILE A 226 20.28 -2.64 -2.79
N LYS A 227 19.97 -3.26 -3.94
CA LYS A 227 20.18 -4.70 -4.14
C LYS A 227 21.65 -5.09 -4.01
N ASN A 228 22.55 -4.38 -4.69
CA ASN A 228 23.99 -4.63 -4.64
C ASN A 228 24.56 -4.46 -3.22
N MET A 229 24.10 -3.45 -2.48
CA MET A 229 24.48 -3.26 -1.08
C MET A 229 23.99 -4.42 -0.20
N THR A 230 22.76 -4.87 -0.42
CA THR A 230 22.18 -6.01 0.32
C THR A 230 22.98 -7.29 0.10
N ASP A 231 23.34 -7.58 -1.16
CA ASP A 231 24.08 -8.80 -1.51
C ASP A 231 25.53 -8.78 -1.01
N SER A 232 26.17 -7.60 -0.97
CA SER A 232 27.59 -7.46 -0.62
C SER A 232 27.88 -7.22 0.85
N GLN A 233 27.00 -6.53 1.59
CA GLN A 233 27.32 -5.97 2.91
C GLN A 233 26.36 -6.40 4.01
N CYS A 234 25.08 -6.61 3.67
CA CYS A 234 24.04 -6.80 4.69
C CYS A 234 23.79 -8.28 4.95
N ASN A 235 23.50 -8.65 6.20
CA ASN A 235 22.81 -9.92 6.44
C ASN A 235 21.35 -9.81 6.01
N GLN A 236 20.70 -8.71 6.37
CA GLN A 236 19.32 -8.38 6.04
C GLN A 236 19.21 -6.87 5.81
N MET A 237 18.37 -6.48 4.86
CA MET A 237 18.11 -5.08 4.52
C MET A 237 16.61 -4.80 4.65
N TYR A 238 16.26 -3.90 5.57
CA TYR A 238 14.91 -3.35 5.70
C TYR A 238 14.81 -2.10 4.83
N VAL A 239 13.74 -1.99 4.05
CA VAL A 239 13.48 -0.83 3.21
C VAL A 239 12.06 -0.35 3.41
N ILE A 240 11.90 0.97 3.50
CA ILE A 240 10.62 1.65 3.47
C ILE A 240 10.68 2.66 2.34
N THR A 241 9.82 2.50 1.35
CA THR A 241 9.74 3.37 0.18
C THR A 241 8.36 4.00 0.16
N GLY A 242 8.29 5.30 -0.07
CA GLY A 242 7.04 6.04 -0.02
C GLY A 242 6.95 7.18 -1.01
N ALA A 243 5.79 7.83 -1.00
CA ALA A 243 5.46 8.88 -1.94
C ALA A 243 4.75 10.03 -1.22
N VAL A 244 5.21 11.25 -1.46
CA VAL A 244 4.58 12.47 -0.93
C VAL A 244 3.44 12.85 -1.88
N PRO A 245 2.16 12.81 -1.46
CA PRO A 245 1.05 13.16 -2.34
C PRO A 245 1.14 14.61 -2.84
N ASN A 246 0.75 14.87 -4.09
CA ASN A 246 0.50 16.23 -4.59
C ASN A 246 -0.99 16.46 -4.77
N ASN A 247 -1.61 17.28 -3.91
CA ASN A 247 -3.06 17.50 -3.95
C ASN A 247 -3.56 18.21 -5.23
N ASN A 248 -2.65 18.72 -6.06
CA ASN A 248 -3.00 19.52 -7.25
C ASN A 248 -2.96 18.72 -8.55
N LYS A 249 -2.53 17.44 -8.54
CA LYS A 249 -2.40 16.65 -9.76
C LYS A 249 -3.02 15.26 -9.62
N LYS A 250 -3.85 14.89 -10.59
CA LYS A 250 -4.49 13.58 -10.71
C LYS A 250 -4.38 13.07 -12.14
N VAL A 251 -4.26 11.76 -12.27
CA VAL A 251 -4.46 11.05 -13.54
C VAL A 251 -5.87 10.45 -13.55
N ASN A 252 -6.50 10.45 -14.72
CA ASN A 252 -7.88 9.98 -14.90
C ASN A 252 -8.89 10.63 -13.92
N ASN A 253 -8.59 11.84 -13.42
CA ASN A 253 -9.34 12.54 -12.37
C ASN A 253 -9.55 11.75 -11.06
N ARG A 254 -8.79 10.66 -10.83
CA ARG A 254 -9.06 9.71 -9.74
C ARG A 254 -7.89 9.39 -8.85
N VAL A 255 -6.72 9.17 -9.43
CA VAL A 255 -5.50 8.76 -8.70
C VAL A 255 -4.57 9.96 -8.64
N TYR A 256 -4.13 10.31 -7.44
CA TYR A 256 -3.22 11.44 -7.28
C TYR A 256 -1.81 11.08 -7.75
N VAL A 257 -1.13 12.05 -8.35
CA VAL A 257 0.29 11.92 -8.71
C VAL A 257 1.11 12.44 -7.55
N PRO A 258 2.10 11.71 -7.01
CA PRO A 258 2.94 12.24 -5.94
C PRO A 258 3.85 13.37 -6.43
N SER A 259 4.22 14.29 -5.52
CA SER A 259 5.21 15.35 -5.77
C SER A 259 6.64 14.84 -5.64
N HIS A 260 6.86 13.89 -4.72
CA HIS A 260 8.17 13.32 -4.43
C HIS A 260 8.07 11.83 -4.19
N ILE A 261 9.17 11.14 -4.44
CA ILE A 261 9.38 9.74 -4.08
C ILE A 261 10.56 9.67 -3.13
N TRP A 262 10.44 8.86 -2.08
CA TRP A 262 11.47 8.70 -1.06
C TRP A 262 11.68 7.23 -0.71
N SER A 263 12.88 6.92 -0.21
CA SER A 263 13.18 5.61 0.37
C SER A 263 14.12 5.77 1.56
N ALA A 264 13.91 4.97 2.60
CA ALA A 264 14.81 4.82 3.74
C ALA A 264 15.18 3.35 3.88
N TYR A 265 16.42 3.07 4.25
CA TYR A 265 16.90 1.70 4.40
C TYR A 265 17.76 1.50 5.65
N CYS A 266 17.77 0.26 6.13
CA CYS A 266 18.55 -0.19 7.26
C CYS A 266 19.18 -1.56 6.98
N CYS A 267 20.50 -1.56 6.87
CA CYS A 267 21.34 -2.73 6.68
C CYS A 267 21.82 -3.24 8.04
N VAL A 268 21.57 -4.51 8.34
CA VAL A 268 21.97 -5.13 9.60
C VAL A 268 22.94 -6.29 9.40
N ASN A 269 23.79 -6.54 10.39
CA ASN A 269 24.67 -7.71 10.42
C ASN A 269 23.92 -8.99 10.84
N ASN A 270 24.64 -10.10 10.98
CA ASN A 270 24.08 -11.42 11.31
C ASN A 270 23.47 -11.52 12.72
N ILE A 271 23.80 -10.59 13.62
CA ILE A 271 23.20 -10.49 14.96
C ILE A 271 22.14 -9.38 15.04
N GLY A 272 21.72 -8.82 13.91
CA GLY A 272 20.64 -7.83 13.82
C GLY A 272 21.03 -6.40 14.19
N GLN A 273 22.33 -6.10 14.36
CA GLN A 273 22.78 -4.74 14.65
C GLN A 273 22.88 -3.91 13.36
N PRO A 274 22.41 -2.65 13.37
CA PRO A 274 22.63 -1.70 12.28
C PRO A 274 24.12 -1.55 11.96
N ILE A 275 24.46 -1.66 10.68
CA ILE A 275 25.82 -1.40 10.18
C ILE A 275 25.84 -0.30 9.11
N LYS A 276 24.70 -0.03 8.47
CA LYS A 276 24.54 1.08 7.54
C LYS A 276 23.08 1.48 7.40
N SER A 277 22.82 2.76 7.31
CA SER A 277 21.48 3.32 7.07
C SER A 277 21.57 4.50 6.10
N GLY A 278 20.43 4.88 5.51
CA GLY A 278 20.37 6.05 4.65
C GLY A 278 18.97 6.33 4.12
N GLY A 279 18.82 7.54 3.59
CA GLY A 279 17.60 8.05 2.98
C GLY A 279 17.86 8.61 1.59
N VAL A 280 16.83 8.55 0.74
CA VAL A 280 16.81 9.14 -0.59
C VAL A 280 15.50 9.90 -0.78
N LEU A 281 15.57 11.07 -1.41
CA LEU A 281 14.40 11.89 -1.79
C LEU A 281 14.58 12.44 -3.20
N VAL A 282 13.54 12.35 -4.03
CA VAL A 282 13.55 12.79 -5.43
C VAL A 282 12.23 13.47 -5.79
N CYS A 283 12.28 14.58 -6.52
CA CYS A 283 11.10 15.21 -7.12
C CYS A 283 10.53 14.33 -8.24
N ASN A 284 9.21 14.15 -8.29
CA ASN A 284 8.52 13.34 -9.29
C ASN A 284 8.17 14.16 -10.56
N ASP A 285 9.18 14.75 -11.16
CA ASP A 285 9.05 15.58 -12.37
C ASP A 285 10.30 15.49 -13.26
N ASN A 286 10.35 16.30 -14.31
CA ASN A 286 11.47 16.31 -15.26
C ASN A 286 12.76 16.93 -14.70
N ASN A 287 12.72 17.57 -13.53
CA ASN A 287 13.87 18.14 -12.84
C ASN A 287 14.39 17.19 -11.73
N ALA A 288 14.00 15.92 -11.77
CA ALA A 288 14.37 14.92 -10.79
C ALA A 288 15.89 14.89 -10.54
N GLN A 289 16.27 15.15 -9.29
CA GLN A 289 17.64 14.96 -8.80
C GLN A 289 17.61 14.11 -7.55
N LYS A 290 18.38 13.02 -7.55
CA LYS A 290 18.48 12.12 -6.41
C LYS A 290 19.27 12.78 -5.29
N ARG A 291 18.60 13.08 -4.18
CA ARG A 291 19.24 13.54 -2.95
C ARG A 291 19.40 12.37 -1.99
N THR A 292 20.64 11.95 -1.75
CA THR A 292 20.98 10.95 -0.73
C THR A 292 21.36 11.66 0.57
N MET A 293 20.87 11.17 1.71
CA MET A 293 21.05 11.80 3.01
C MET A 293 20.98 10.76 4.16
N ALA A 294 21.27 11.20 5.38
CA ALA A 294 21.01 10.40 6.58
C ALA A 294 19.50 10.28 6.86
N VAL A 295 19.07 9.24 7.56
CA VAL A 295 17.64 8.97 7.82
C VAL A 295 16.97 10.12 8.57
N ASN A 296 17.64 10.71 9.56
CA ASN A 296 17.13 11.87 10.30
C ASN A 296 16.90 13.09 9.41
N ASN A 297 17.80 13.36 8.45
CA ASN A 297 17.63 14.47 7.51
C ASN A 297 16.46 14.19 6.56
N LEU A 298 16.25 12.93 6.15
CA LEU A 298 15.07 12.56 5.37
C LEU A 298 13.79 12.75 6.19
N GLU A 299 13.78 12.36 7.45
CA GLU A 299 12.65 12.60 8.38
C GLU A 299 12.32 14.09 8.51
N GLU A 300 13.32 14.97 8.60
CA GLU A 300 13.13 16.42 8.63
C GLU A 300 12.52 16.96 7.32
N GLU A 301 13.05 16.55 6.17
CA GLU A 301 12.54 16.94 4.85
C GLU A 301 11.10 16.45 4.62
N LEU A 302 10.82 15.19 4.96
CA LEU A 302 9.47 14.64 4.92
C LEU A 302 8.56 15.35 5.90
N GLY A 303 9.06 15.74 7.08
CA GLY A 303 8.25 16.45 8.05
C GLY A 303 7.78 17.82 7.56
N GLN A 304 8.61 18.51 6.79
CA GLN A 304 8.23 19.73 6.08
C GLN A 304 7.20 19.44 4.97
N LEU A 305 7.43 18.41 4.16
CA LEU A 305 6.57 18.06 3.02
C LEU A 305 5.17 17.56 3.44
N TYR A 306 5.09 16.81 4.54
CA TYR A 306 3.83 16.33 5.11
C TYR A 306 3.22 17.27 6.16
N ASN A 307 3.96 18.33 6.55
CA ASN A 307 3.58 19.28 7.59
C ASN A 307 3.24 18.62 8.94
N GLN A 308 4.08 17.70 9.39
CA GLN A 308 3.98 16.99 10.67
C GLN A 308 5.29 16.26 10.97
N GLU A 309 5.52 15.82 12.20
CA GLU A 309 6.69 15.01 12.51
C GLU A 309 6.60 13.63 11.84
N ILE A 310 7.69 13.20 11.19
CA ILE A 310 7.81 11.89 10.54
C ILE A 310 8.94 11.11 11.20
N LYS A 311 8.69 9.83 11.51
CA LYS A 311 9.73 8.86 11.88
C LYS A 311 9.64 7.64 10.99
N LEU A 312 10.77 7.23 10.41
CA LEU A 312 10.81 6.15 9.41
C LEU A 312 11.35 4.84 9.98
N ILE A 313 12.59 4.86 10.50
CA ILE A 313 13.30 3.65 10.94
C ILE A 313 14.02 3.94 12.26
N ASP A 314 13.25 4.01 13.34
CA ASP A 314 13.75 4.31 14.68
C ASP A 314 14.78 3.26 15.16
N GLY A 315 15.92 3.74 15.69
CA GLY A 315 17.00 2.91 16.19
C GLY A 315 17.97 2.36 15.13
N CYS A 316 17.81 2.68 13.84
CA CYS A 316 18.78 2.33 12.80
C CYS A 316 19.57 3.55 12.31
N GLN A 317 20.25 4.23 13.22
CA GLN A 317 21.17 5.32 12.91
C GLN A 317 22.60 4.80 13.06
N THR A 318 23.45 5.07 12.07
CA THR A 318 24.82 4.53 11.94
C THR A 318 25.78 5.62 11.54
#